data_AF-A0A8J8NGQ1-F1
#
_entry.id   AF-A0A8J8NGQ1-F1
#
_cell.length_a   1.000
_cell.length_b   1.000
_cell.length_c   1.000
_cell.angle_alpha   90.00
_cell.angle_beta   90.00
_cell.angle_gamma   90.00
#
_symmetry.space_group_name_H-M   'P 1'
#
loop_
_entity.id
_entity.type
_entity.pdbx_description
1 polymer ?
#
loop_
_entity_poly.entity_id
_entity_poly.type
_entity_poly.pdbx_seq_one_letter_code
_entity_poly.pdbx_strand_id
1 'polypeptide(L)'
;MDVLLCLIFFILCTIVPSWFFWLIYKQFDNLGLLLFKSEFGVLIENVSTQSFAKASFNIIELLKLQLTIIALLLLRDYPSIQITLLYLQSVLFQTYIVHVRPFEDPLANIVQVLNEIFVTLYLLPMIVLTDYVDDYYLKYSSGIMLISVYILSFSANLLYFIGKSIAKIVANHVKKSKQHQLKVKKEEIYKQIQQKEVLEVVNKPNNNEAKIVKDNTNKKAMRKKRRERLYQNRLEERTNAQISLIETHTQNEEHLPITMPKLIQVKRIERPVTPFKSRFTKREQQAILAQIEKTFPEQYGNSGLLSQAIEPEQVSHRFGDNGRAAKLLEEQFKKRVVAPGETYSNEDKEINVFANISNSKERKAREQKGKWA
;
A
#
# COMPACT_ATOMS: atom_id res chain seq x y z
N MET A 1 7.82 41.53 -15.46
CA MET A 1 6.99 40.33 -15.18
C MET A 1 7.81 39.26 -14.47
N ASP A 2 9.01 38.94 -14.96
CA ASP A 2 9.85 37.87 -14.39
C ASP A 2 10.20 38.07 -12.91
N VAL A 3 10.52 39.30 -12.50
CA VAL A 3 10.83 39.63 -11.10
C VAL A 3 9.62 39.37 -10.18
N LEU A 4 8.41 39.72 -10.63
CA LEU A 4 7.18 39.52 -9.85
C LEU A 4 6.83 38.03 -9.73
N LEU A 5 7.03 37.26 -10.80
CA LEU A 5 6.86 35.80 -10.77
C LEU A 5 7.88 35.13 -9.83
N CYS A 6 9.14 35.57 -9.85
CA CYS A 6 10.18 35.10 -8.93
C CYS A 6 9.81 35.42 -7.47
N LEU A 7 9.24 36.61 -7.21
CA LEU A 7 8.84 37.03 -5.87
C LEU A 7 7.64 36.21 -5.36
N ILE A 8 6.63 35.96 -6.20
CA ILE A 8 5.50 35.08 -5.84
C ILE A 8 5.99 33.66 -5.56
N PHE A 9 6.86 33.12 -6.42
CA PHE A 9 7.43 31.79 -6.24
C PHE A 9 8.25 31.72 -4.95
N PHE A 10 9.05 32.74 -4.66
CA PHE A 10 9.82 32.85 -3.42
C PHE A 10 8.92 32.85 -2.17
N ILE A 11 7.83 33.63 -2.18
CA ILE A 11 6.87 33.67 -1.07
C ILE A 11 6.24 32.29 -0.88
N LEU A 12 5.74 31.68 -1.96
CA LEU A 12 5.12 30.36 -1.91
C LEU A 12 6.09 29.29 -1.38
N CYS A 13 7.33 29.30 -1.87
CA CYS A 13 8.39 28.40 -1.43
C CYS A 13 8.83 28.64 0.01
N THR A 14 8.63 29.83 0.59
CA THR A 14 8.95 30.09 2.01
C THR A 14 7.81 29.68 2.93
N ILE A 15 6.57 29.97 2.53
CA ILE A 15 5.38 29.70 3.36
C ILE A 15 5.19 28.20 3.55
N VAL A 16 5.35 27.39 2.50
CA VAL A 16 5.07 25.95 2.56
C VAL A 16 5.99 25.21 3.55
N PRO A 17 7.34 25.30 3.48
CA PRO A 17 8.23 24.69 4.47
C PRO A 17 8.05 25.25 5.88
N SER A 18 7.77 26.54 6.01
CA SER A 18 7.51 27.18 7.32
C SER A 18 6.24 26.63 7.97
N TRP A 19 5.18 26.44 7.18
CA TRP A 19 3.94 25.83 7.63
C TRP A 19 4.14 24.36 8.02
N PHE A 20 4.88 23.58 7.21
CA PHE A 20 5.24 22.20 7.57
C PHE A 20 6.10 22.13 8.83
N PHE A 21 7.06 23.04 9.00
CA PHE A 21 7.85 23.16 10.22
C PHE A 21 6.97 23.40 11.43
N TRP A 22 6.06 24.36 11.33
CA TRP A 22 5.11 24.65 12.39
C TRP A 22 4.20 23.45 12.72
N LEU A 23 3.72 22.72 11.71
CA LEU A 23 2.94 21.51 11.91
C LEU A 23 3.74 20.41 12.63
N ILE A 24 4.96 20.13 12.18
CA ILE A 24 5.84 19.12 12.79
C ILE A 24 6.21 19.52 14.21
N TYR A 25 6.50 20.80 14.46
CA TYR A 25 6.76 21.33 15.79
C TYR A 25 5.56 21.17 16.73
N LYS A 26 4.36 21.55 16.28
CA LYS A 26 3.14 21.47 17.08
C LYS A 26 2.72 20.03 17.38
N GLN A 27 2.98 19.09 16.46
CA GLN A 27 2.55 17.70 16.58
C GLN A 27 3.69 16.75 16.93
N PHE A 28 4.84 17.27 17.40
CA PHE A 28 6.03 16.45 17.61
C PHE A 28 5.77 15.29 18.60
N ASP A 29 5.08 15.55 19.70
CA ASP A 29 4.75 14.55 20.72
C ASP A 29 3.81 13.45 20.19
N ASN A 30 3.03 13.77 19.16
CA ASN A 30 2.06 12.87 18.53
C ASN A 30 2.63 12.09 17.34
N LEU A 31 3.87 12.37 16.89
CA LEU A 31 4.51 11.69 15.75
C LEU A 31 4.64 10.18 15.94
N GLY A 32 4.66 9.70 17.19
CA GLY A 32 4.68 8.27 17.51
C GLY A 32 3.35 7.55 17.31
N LEU A 33 2.23 8.28 17.17
CA LEU A 33 0.91 7.66 17.03
C LEU A 33 0.74 7.05 15.62
N LEU A 34 0.25 5.81 15.58
CA LEU A 34 0.00 5.07 14.34
C LEU A 34 -0.94 5.82 13.37
N LEU A 35 -1.90 6.58 13.90
CA LEU A 35 -2.81 7.40 13.11
C LEU A 35 -2.06 8.47 12.32
N PHE A 36 -1.17 9.21 12.98
CA PHE A 36 -0.36 10.24 12.34
C PHE A 36 0.58 9.64 11.28
N LYS A 37 1.19 8.48 11.57
CA LYS A 37 2.02 7.74 10.60
C LYS A 37 1.23 7.27 9.37
N SER A 38 -0.09 7.10 9.48
CA SER A 38 -0.92 6.69 8.34
C SER A 38 -1.28 7.86 7.41
N GLU A 39 -1.50 9.05 7.97
CA GLU A 39 -1.85 10.26 7.19
C GLU A 39 -0.61 10.95 6.61
N PHE A 40 0.46 11.05 7.40
CA PHE A 40 1.70 11.73 7.03
C PHE A 40 2.83 10.75 6.68
N GLY A 41 2.51 9.48 6.50
CA GLY A 41 3.49 8.41 6.27
C GLY A 41 4.43 8.66 5.11
N VAL A 42 3.95 9.31 4.04
CA VAL A 42 4.77 9.71 2.89
C VAL A 42 5.79 10.78 3.26
N LEU A 43 5.40 11.71 4.15
CA LEU A 43 6.25 12.85 4.54
C LEU A 43 7.32 12.47 5.56
N ILE A 44 7.21 11.30 6.22
CA ILE A 44 8.13 10.84 7.28
C ILE A 44 8.70 9.47 6.90
N GLU A 45 8.55 9.04 5.64
CA GLU A 45 8.95 7.71 5.23
C GLU A 45 10.46 7.50 5.44
N ASN A 46 10.80 6.51 6.27
CA ASN A 46 12.18 6.14 6.64
C ASN A 46 12.96 7.15 7.51
N VAL A 47 12.34 8.22 7.97
CA VAL A 47 12.95 9.18 8.92
C VAL A 47 12.69 8.75 10.35
N SER A 48 13.71 8.80 11.19
CA SER A 48 13.60 8.46 12.60
C SER A 48 12.87 9.56 13.38
N THR A 49 11.79 9.20 14.08
CA THR A 49 11.00 10.12 14.92
C THR A 49 11.55 10.27 16.35
N GLN A 50 12.74 9.73 16.65
CA GLN A 50 13.30 9.75 18.01
C GLN A 50 13.67 11.14 18.52
N SER A 51 13.94 12.09 17.64
CA SER A 51 14.33 13.46 18.01
C SER A 51 13.78 14.46 17.01
N PHE A 52 13.50 15.67 17.47
CA PHE A 52 13.02 16.76 16.62
C PHE A 52 14.00 17.08 15.49
N ALA A 53 15.30 17.06 15.77
CA ALA A 53 16.34 17.26 14.76
C ALA A 53 16.18 16.25 13.60
N LYS A 54 16.10 14.95 13.90
CA LYS A 54 15.88 13.91 12.88
C LYS A 54 14.56 14.09 12.14
N ALA A 55 13.46 14.35 12.85
CA ALA A 55 12.14 14.56 12.24
C ALA A 55 12.08 15.80 11.32
N SER A 56 12.87 16.82 11.61
CA SER A 56 12.97 18.05 10.81
C SER A 56 13.78 17.91 9.52
N PHE A 57 14.37 16.73 9.26
CA PHE A 57 15.22 16.48 8.08
C PHE A 57 14.59 16.90 6.75
N ASN A 58 13.36 16.46 6.48
CA ASN A 58 12.69 16.77 5.22
C ASN A 58 12.42 18.28 5.05
N ILE A 59 12.20 19.00 6.16
CA ILE A 59 12.04 20.45 6.11
C ILE A 59 13.38 21.12 5.82
N ILE A 60 14.47 20.68 6.45
CA ILE A 60 15.81 21.22 6.20
C ILE A 60 16.24 20.93 4.76
N GLU A 61 15.89 19.77 4.20
CA GLU A 61 16.10 19.46 2.78
C GLU A 61 15.31 20.38 1.85
N LEU A 62 14.05 20.70 2.18
CA LEU A 62 13.25 21.68 1.44
C LEU A 62 13.84 23.09 1.55
N LEU A 63 14.27 23.52 2.73
CA LEU A 63 14.94 24.82 2.92
C LEU A 63 16.25 24.89 2.14
N LYS A 64 17.03 23.81 2.11
CA LYS A 64 18.23 23.69 1.27
C LYS A 64 17.86 23.90 -0.19
N LEU A 65 16.87 23.19 -0.72
CA LEU A 65 16.44 23.35 -2.11
C LEU A 65 16.02 24.80 -2.41
N GLN A 66 15.28 25.41 -1.48
CA GLN A 66 14.86 26.80 -1.61
C GLN A 66 16.05 27.76 -1.69
N LEU A 67 17.01 27.67 -0.77
CA LEU A 67 18.23 28.48 -0.77
C LEU A 67 19.03 28.29 -2.06
N THR A 68 19.10 27.06 -2.58
CA THR A 68 19.76 26.77 -3.86
C THR A 68 19.08 27.51 -5.02
N ILE A 69 17.74 27.48 -5.10
CA ILE A 69 16.99 28.18 -6.14
C ILE A 69 17.19 29.70 -6.03
N ILE A 70 17.17 30.25 -4.81
CA ILE A 70 17.40 31.68 -4.57
C ILE A 70 18.80 32.08 -5.05
N ALA A 71 19.83 31.30 -4.70
CA ALA A 71 21.19 31.55 -5.15
C ALA A 71 21.28 31.49 -6.69
N LEU A 72 20.63 30.50 -7.32
CA LEU A 72 20.62 30.36 -8.79
C LEU A 72 19.95 31.54 -9.50
N LEU A 73 18.89 32.11 -8.93
CA LEU A 73 18.15 33.22 -9.55
C LEU A 73 18.79 34.58 -9.28
N LEU A 74 19.21 34.86 -8.04
CA LEU A 74 19.70 36.18 -7.64
C LEU A 74 21.18 36.41 -7.99
N LEU A 75 22.00 35.36 -8.06
CA LEU A 75 23.44 35.47 -8.28
C LEU A 75 23.87 35.04 -9.68
N ARG A 76 22.93 35.06 -10.65
CA ARG A 76 23.19 34.67 -12.04
C ARG A 76 24.37 35.42 -12.66
N ASP A 77 24.53 36.70 -12.34
CA ASP A 77 25.60 37.56 -12.87
C ASP A 77 26.94 37.38 -12.10
N TYR A 78 26.91 36.65 -10.98
CA TYR A 78 28.06 36.43 -10.09
C TYR A 78 28.28 34.92 -9.83
N PRO A 79 28.64 34.14 -10.87
CA PRO A 79 28.71 32.68 -10.78
C PRO A 79 29.71 32.19 -9.73
N SER A 80 30.83 32.88 -9.52
CA SER A 80 31.83 32.50 -8.50
C SER A 80 31.26 32.62 -7.07
N ILE A 81 30.51 33.68 -6.78
CA ILE A 81 29.86 33.88 -5.47
C ILE A 81 28.73 32.85 -5.30
N GLN A 82 27.95 32.63 -6.35
CA GLN A 82 26.90 31.63 -6.40
C GLN A 82 27.41 30.23 -6.04
N ILE A 83 28.46 29.76 -6.73
CA ILE A 83 29.05 28.43 -6.49
C ILE A 83 29.63 28.34 -5.07
N THR A 84 30.28 29.40 -4.57
CA THR A 84 30.84 29.45 -3.21
C THR A 84 29.75 29.33 -2.14
N LEU A 85 28.62 30.02 -2.31
CA LEU A 85 27.48 29.91 -1.40
C LEU A 85 26.85 28.52 -1.43
N LEU A 86 26.67 27.93 -2.62
CA LEU A 86 26.17 26.56 -2.76
C LEU A 86 27.13 25.53 -2.13
N TYR A 87 28.44 25.76 -2.22
CA TYR A 87 29.45 24.92 -1.60
C TYR A 87 29.35 24.99 -0.07
N LEU A 88 29.32 26.20 0.50
CA LEU A 88 29.18 26.41 1.94
C LEU A 88 27.87 25.77 2.45
N GLN A 89 26.76 25.98 1.74
CA GLN A 89 25.48 25.37 2.06
C GLN A 89 25.54 23.84 2.05
N SER A 90 26.21 23.25 1.05
CA SER A 90 26.37 21.79 0.95
C SER A 90 27.23 21.23 2.09
N VAL A 91 28.30 21.92 2.47
CA VAL A 91 29.14 21.54 3.63
C VAL A 91 28.38 21.63 4.95
N LEU A 92 27.57 22.67 5.15
CA LEU A 92 26.71 22.79 6.33
C LEU A 92 25.67 21.68 6.40
N PHE A 93 25.03 21.36 5.27
CA PHE A 93 24.04 20.29 5.19
C PHE A 93 24.69 18.90 5.38
N GLN A 94 25.88 18.68 4.82
CA GLN A 94 26.66 17.47 5.05
C GLN A 94 26.99 17.30 6.55
N THR A 95 27.45 18.36 7.19
CA THR A 95 27.74 18.38 8.64
C THR A 95 26.49 18.02 9.42
N TYR A 96 25.34 18.60 9.07
CA TYR A 96 24.05 18.27 9.67
C TYR A 96 23.70 16.78 9.51
N ILE A 97 23.79 16.19 8.32
CA ILE A 97 23.47 14.77 8.09
C ILE A 97 24.40 13.85 8.90
N VAL A 98 25.70 14.14 8.93
CA VAL A 98 26.71 13.32 9.64
C VAL A 98 26.44 13.28 11.14
N HIS A 99 26.04 14.41 11.73
CA HIS A 99 25.75 14.51 13.17
C HIS A 99 24.37 13.98 13.54
N VAL A 100 23.33 14.35 12.77
CA VAL A 100 21.94 14.05 13.14
C VAL A 100 21.54 12.63 12.75
N ARG A 101 22.08 12.08 11.65
CA ARG A 101 21.75 10.74 11.13
C ARG A 101 20.23 10.52 11.07
N PRO A 102 19.53 11.24 10.18
CA PRO A 102 18.07 11.36 10.19
C PRO A 102 17.33 10.05 9.89
N PHE A 103 17.94 9.10 9.16
CA PHE A 103 17.26 7.88 8.75
C PHE A 103 17.34 6.78 9.80
N GLU A 104 16.31 5.92 9.85
CA GLU A 104 16.32 4.71 10.69
C GLU A 104 17.36 3.69 10.20
N ASP A 105 17.53 3.57 8.88
CA ASP A 105 18.51 2.66 8.27
C ASP A 105 19.90 3.31 8.24
N PRO A 106 20.93 2.73 8.89
CA PRO A 106 22.30 3.26 8.84
C PRO A 106 22.85 3.33 7.41
N LEU A 107 22.46 2.41 6.52
CA LEU A 107 22.90 2.46 5.12
C LEU A 107 22.30 3.65 4.38
N ALA A 108 21.04 4.00 4.65
CA ALA A 108 20.41 5.19 4.08
C ALA A 108 21.13 6.48 4.50
N ASN A 109 21.56 6.57 5.76
CA ASN A 109 22.38 7.69 6.24
C ASN A 109 23.71 7.79 5.50
N ILE A 110 24.42 6.66 5.30
CA ILE A 110 25.69 6.63 4.57
C ILE A 110 25.50 7.09 3.12
N VAL A 111 24.45 6.60 2.45
CA VAL A 111 24.13 6.99 1.07
C VAL A 111 23.82 8.48 0.97
N GLN A 112 23.08 9.04 1.93
CA GLN A 112 22.79 10.47 1.93
C GLN A 112 24.05 11.31 2.12
N VAL A 113 24.95 10.91 3.03
CA VAL A 113 26.25 11.58 3.22
C VAL A 113 27.08 11.49 1.94
N LEU A 114 27.13 10.31 1.30
CA LEU A 114 27.86 10.11 0.05
C LEU A 114 27.32 10.99 -1.07
N ASN A 115 25.99 11.11 -1.19
CA ASN A 115 25.35 11.99 -2.17
C ASN A 115 25.74 13.46 -1.93
N GLU A 116 25.78 13.91 -0.68
CA GLU A 116 26.19 15.28 -0.36
C GLU A 116 27.69 15.54 -0.62
N ILE A 117 28.52 14.53 -0.37
CA ILE A 117 29.95 14.56 -0.75
C ILE A 117 30.08 14.73 -2.26
N PHE A 118 29.30 14.00 -3.07
CA PHE A 118 29.32 14.17 -4.52
C PHE A 118 28.89 15.57 -4.95
N VAL A 119 27.80 16.12 -4.37
CA VAL A 119 27.38 17.51 -4.61
C VAL A 119 28.53 18.49 -4.36
N THR A 120 29.20 18.34 -3.22
CA THR A 120 30.35 19.16 -2.84
C THR A 120 31.52 19.00 -3.82
N LEU A 121 31.81 17.77 -4.27
CA LEU A 121 32.85 17.48 -5.26
C LEU A 121 32.53 18.04 -6.65
N TYR A 122 31.26 18.17 -7.05
CA TYR A 122 30.90 18.83 -8.31
C TYR A 122 31.14 20.34 -8.26
N LEU A 123 30.92 20.96 -7.11
CA LEU A 123 31.04 22.42 -6.97
C LEU A 123 32.48 22.91 -7.06
N LEU A 124 33.47 22.10 -6.65
CA LEU A 124 34.89 22.46 -6.72
C LEU A 124 35.39 22.77 -8.15
N PRO A 125 35.28 21.87 -9.14
CA PRO A 125 35.70 22.17 -10.52
C PRO A 125 34.83 23.25 -11.18
N MET A 126 33.58 23.43 -10.75
CA MET A 126 32.72 24.50 -11.27
C MET A 126 33.29 25.90 -11.01
N ILE A 127 34.01 26.11 -9.90
CA ILE A 127 34.69 27.40 -9.62
C ILE A 127 35.74 27.70 -10.71
N VAL A 128 36.51 26.69 -11.10
CA VAL A 128 37.55 26.81 -12.13
C VAL A 128 36.94 27.06 -13.52
N LEU A 129 35.74 26.52 -13.77
CA LEU A 129 35.02 26.73 -15.03
C LEU A 129 34.44 28.14 -15.18
N THR A 130 34.44 28.97 -14.12
CA THR A 130 34.01 30.38 -14.23
C THR A 130 35.03 31.23 -15.00
N ASP A 131 34.61 32.44 -15.36
CA ASP A 131 35.47 33.45 -16.01
C ASP A 131 36.58 33.97 -15.07
N TYR A 132 36.61 33.54 -13.81
CA TYR A 132 37.65 33.94 -12.86
C TYR A 132 39.03 33.33 -13.18
N VAL A 133 39.08 32.19 -13.88
CA VAL A 133 40.32 31.49 -14.23
C VAL A 133 40.52 31.53 -15.75
N ASP A 134 41.62 32.08 -16.24
CA ASP A 134 41.89 32.18 -17.69
C ASP A 134 42.67 30.98 -18.27
N ASP A 135 43.12 30.04 -17.43
CA ASP A 135 43.87 28.88 -17.87
C ASP A 135 42.97 27.83 -18.57
N TYR A 136 43.14 27.72 -19.89
CA TYR A 136 42.41 26.77 -20.73
C TYR A 136 42.67 25.31 -20.35
N TYR A 137 43.92 24.95 -20.03
CA TYR A 137 44.26 23.57 -19.68
C TYR A 137 43.60 23.18 -18.35
N LEU A 138 43.62 24.09 -17.37
CA LEU A 138 42.97 23.85 -16.08
C LEU A 138 41.45 23.71 -16.22
N LYS A 139 40.81 24.53 -17.07
CA LYS A 139 39.38 24.37 -17.39
C LYS A 139 39.08 23.03 -18.05
N TYR A 140 39.90 22.61 -19.01
CA TYR A 140 39.74 21.31 -19.67
C TYR A 140 39.85 20.14 -18.68
N SER A 141 40.89 20.13 -17.84
CA SER A 141 41.06 19.11 -16.80
C SER A 141 39.92 19.12 -15.78
N SER A 142 39.43 20.30 -15.39
CA SER A 142 38.28 20.44 -14.48
C SER A 142 36.99 19.90 -15.09
N GLY A 143 36.78 20.10 -16.39
CA GLY A 143 35.66 19.50 -17.13
C GLY A 143 35.71 17.97 -17.10
N ILE A 144 36.88 17.36 -17.35
CA ILE A 144 37.06 15.91 -17.25
C ILE A 144 36.83 15.41 -15.82
N MET A 145 37.31 16.14 -14.81
CA MET A 145 37.08 15.82 -13.41
C MET A 145 35.58 15.82 -13.09
N LEU A 146 34.83 16.82 -13.57
CA LEU A 146 33.39 16.92 -13.35
C LEU A 146 32.63 15.73 -13.97
N ILE A 147 32.97 15.32 -15.19
CA ILE A 147 32.40 14.12 -15.83
C ILE A 147 32.74 12.86 -15.04
N SER A 148 33.96 12.76 -14.53
CA SER A 148 34.42 11.59 -13.75
C SER A 148 33.67 11.48 -12.41
N VAL A 149 33.49 12.60 -11.70
CA VAL A 149 32.66 12.67 -10.48
C VAL A 149 31.22 12.30 -10.81
N TYR A 150 30.71 12.68 -11.99
CA TYR A 150 29.38 12.30 -12.45
C TYR A 150 29.19 10.81 -12.59
N ILE A 151 30.07 10.17 -13.35
CA ILE A 151 30.05 8.73 -13.55
C ILE A 151 30.16 8.01 -12.20
N LEU A 152 31.07 8.45 -11.32
CA LEU A 152 31.25 7.86 -9.99
C LEU A 152 29.99 7.98 -9.12
N SER A 153 29.36 9.16 -9.08
CA SER A 153 28.12 9.41 -8.34
C SER A 153 26.97 8.55 -8.86
N PHE A 154 26.82 8.44 -10.18
CA PHE A 154 25.83 7.58 -10.81
C PHE A 154 26.08 6.10 -10.50
N SER A 155 27.33 5.64 -10.65
CA SER A 155 27.71 4.26 -10.34
C SER A 155 27.46 3.90 -8.87
N ALA A 156 27.80 4.79 -7.93
CA ALA A 156 27.55 4.56 -6.51
C ALA A 156 26.05 4.38 -6.20
N ASN A 157 25.20 5.25 -6.76
CA ASN A 157 23.75 5.14 -6.61
C ASN A 157 23.21 3.86 -7.26
N LEU A 158 23.69 3.50 -8.45
CA LEU A 158 23.29 2.27 -9.15
C LEU A 158 23.67 1.01 -8.33
N LEU A 159 24.89 0.96 -7.81
CA LEU A 159 25.36 -0.15 -6.97
C LEU A 159 24.53 -0.29 -5.70
N TYR A 160 24.16 0.82 -5.06
CA TYR A 160 23.26 0.80 -3.90
C TYR A 160 21.88 0.21 -4.25
N PHE A 161 21.25 0.64 -5.35
CA PHE A 161 19.95 0.11 -5.79
C PHE A 161 20.02 -1.37 -6.15
N ILE A 162 21.07 -1.81 -6.85
CA ILE A 162 21.30 -3.22 -7.18
C ILE A 162 21.50 -4.03 -5.90
N GLY A 163 22.35 -3.58 -4.99
CA GLY A 163 22.60 -4.25 -3.71
C GLY A 163 21.33 -4.43 -2.88
N LYS A 164 20.53 -3.37 -2.73
CA LYS A 164 19.24 -3.43 -2.01
C LYS A 164 18.25 -4.38 -2.69
N SER A 165 18.21 -4.40 -4.01
CA SER A 165 17.34 -5.28 -4.78
C SER A 165 17.74 -6.76 -4.63
N ILE A 166 19.03 -7.07 -4.73
CA ILE A 166 19.56 -8.43 -4.51
C ILE A 166 19.27 -8.88 -3.08
N ALA A 167 19.53 -8.05 -2.08
CA ALA A 167 19.25 -8.37 -0.67
C ALA A 167 17.76 -8.70 -0.46
N LYS A 168 16.85 -7.92 -1.06
CA LYS A 168 15.40 -8.17 -0.99
C LYS A 168 15.00 -9.48 -1.66
N ILE A 169 15.58 -9.81 -2.82
CA ILE A 169 15.33 -11.06 -3.53
C ILE A 169 15.80 -12.25 -2.70
N VAL A 170 17.03 -12.20 -2.17
CA VAL A 170 17.60 -13.25 -1.32
C VAL A 170 16.76 -13.45 -0.06
N ALA A 171 16.39 -12.36 0.64
CA ALA A 171 15.54 -12.44 1.83
C ALA A 171 14.18 -13.09 1.54
N ASN A 172 13.57 -12.75 0.40
CA ASN A 172 12.31 -13.34 -0.04
C ASN A 172 12.45 -14.83 -0.38
N HIS A 173 13.55 -15.23 -1.03
CA HIS A 173 13.85 -16.64 -1.31
C HIS A 173 14.04 -17.45 -0.03
N VAL A 174 14.83 -16.94 0.93
CA VAL A 174 15.02 -17.59 2.23
C VAL A 174 13.70 -17.72 2.98
N LYS A 175 12.87 -16.66 3.00
CA LYS A 175 11.55 -16.69 3.65
C LYS A 175 10.62 -17.72 3.01
N LYS A 176 10.56 -17.77 1.67
CA LYS A 176 9.77 -18.77 0.94
C LYS A 176 10.25 -20.20 1.21
N SER A 177 11.57 -20.41 1.23
CA SER A 177 12.17 -21.72 1.53
C SER A 177 11.83 -22.18 2.96
N LYS A 178 11.99 -21.30 3.97
CA LYS A 178 11.59 -21.60 5.35
C LYS A 178 10.09 -21.90 5.47
N GLN A 179 9.24 -21.13 4.79
CA GLN A 179 7.80 -21.39 4.77
C GLN A 179 7.46 -22.74 4.13
N HIS A 180 8.19 -23.14 3.09
CA HIS A 180 8.01 -24.45 2.46
C HIS A 180 8.43 -25.59 3.40
N GLN A 181 9.59 -25.49 4.04
CA GLN A 181 10.03 -26.49 5.03
C GLN A 181 9.04 -26.63 6.20
N LEU A 182 8.48 -25.51 6.70
CA LEU A 182 7.46 -25.54 7.75
C LEU A 182 6.15 -26.20 7.28
N LYS A 183 5.78 -26.06 6.00
CA LYS A 183 4.62 -26.76 5.43
C LYS A 183 4.86 -28.26 5.33
N VAL A 184 6.01 -28.67 4.82
CA VAL A 184 6.39 -30.09 4.70
C VAL A 184 6.41 -30.76 6.08
N LYS A 185 7.06 -30.15 7.09
CA LYS A 185 7.06 -30.68 8.47
C LYS A 185 5.65 -30.80 9.06
N LYS A 186 4.76 -29.84 8.80
CA LYS A 186 3.36 -29.92 9.24
C LYS A 186 2.65 -31.10 8.59
N GLU A 187 2.81 -31.29 7.29
CA GLU A 187 2.21 -32.41 6.55
C GLU A 187 2.73 -33.77 7.04
N GLU A 188 4.02 -33.89 7.34
CA GLU A 188 4.60 -35.11 7.94
C GLU A 188 4.01 -35.41 9.32
N ILE A 189 3.90 -34.41 10.20
CA ILE A 189 3.25 -34.57 11.52
C ILE A 189 1.80 -35.02 11.34
N TYR A 190 1.05 -34.42 10.40
CA TYR A 190 -0.32 -34.84 10.12
C TYR A 190 -0.41 -36.30 9.64
N LYS A 191 0.52 -36.75 8.78
CA LYS A 191 0.58 -38.15 8.32
C LYS A 191 0.91 -39.10 9.47
N GLN A 192 1.84 -38.76 10.36
CA GLN A 192 2.18 -39.57 11.52
C GLN A 192 1.01 -39.70 12.50
N ILE A 193 0.26 -38.61 12.74
CA ILE A 193 -0.95 -38.66 13.57
C ILE A 193 -1.99 -39.58 12.95
N GLN A 194 -2.21 -39.49 11.63
CA GLN A 194 -3.16 -40.37 10.93
C GLN A 194 -2.74 -41.84 11.01
N GLN A 195 -1.46 -42.15 10.84
CA GLN A 195 -0.95 -43.53 10.97
C GLN A 195 -1.11 -44.08 12.38
N LYS A 196 -0.81 -43.28 13.42
CA LYS A 196 -1.04 -43.66 14.82
C LYS A 196 -2.52 -43.91 15.11
N GLU A 197 -3.42 -43.06 14.61
CA GLU A 197 -4.87 -43.28 14.76
C GLU A 197 -5.34 -44.58 14.08
N VAL A 198 -4.78 -44.94 12.93
CA VAL A 198 -5.11 -46.21 12.26
C VAL A 198 -4.59 -47.41 13.05
N LEU A 199 -3.34 -47.37 13.53
CA LEU A 199 -2.75 -48.45 14.34
C LEU A 199 -3.49 -48.68 15.67
N GLU A 200 -3.94 -47.61 16.34
CA GLU A 200 -4.76 -47.70 17.56
C GLU A 200 -6.13 -48.35 17.32
N VAL A 201 -6.69 -48.23 16.11
CA VAL A 201 -7.96 -48.88 15.75
C VAL A 201 -7.73 -50.37 15.45
N VAL A 202 -6.64 -50.72 14.78
CA VAL A 202 -6.33 -52.13 14.42
C VAL A 202 -5.97 -52.96 15.66
N ASN A 203 -5.25 -52.39 16.64
CA ASN A 203 -4.78 -53.13 17.81
C ASN A 203 -5.81 -53.26 18.95
N LYS A 204 -7.07 -52.83 18.78
CA LYS A 204 -8.10 -53.07 19.79
C LYS A 204 -8.64 -54.50 19.65
N PRO A 205 -8.47 -55.37 20.66
CA PRO A 205 -8.90 -56.77 20.60
C PRO A 205 -10.41 -56.87 20.39
N ASN A 206 -10.75 -57.76 19.46
CA ASN A 206 -12.00 -57.81 18.74
C ASN A 206 -13.10 -58.55 19.50
N ASN A 207 -13.58 -57.98 20.61
CA ASN A 207 -14.60 -58.64 21.44
C ASN A 207 -16.02 -58.07 21.27
N ASN A 208 -16.30 -57.12 20.37
CA ASN A 208 -17.66 -56.56 20.18
C ASN A 208 -17.85 -55.84 18.81
N GLU A 209 -17.75 -56.55 17.69
CA GLU A 209 -17.81 -55.95 16.33
C GLU A 209 -19.11 -55.19 16.01
N ALA A 210 -20.25 -55.59 16.57
CA ALA A 210 -21.54 -54.98 16.24
C ALA A 210 -21.82 -53.63 16.96
N LYS A 211 -21.18 -53.36 18.10
CA LYS A 211 -21.38 -52.10 18.86
C LYS A 211 -20.42 -50.99 18.44
N ILE A 212 -19.23 -51.35 17.96
CA ILE A 212 -18.13 -50.42 17.65
C ILE A 212 -18.36 -49.64 16.34
N VAL A 213 -19.08 -50.21 15.36
CA VAL A 213 -19.35 -49.53 14.08
C VAL A 213 -20.27 -48.30 14.26
N LYS A 214 -21.26 -48.36 15.17
CA LYS A 214 -22.15 -47.22 15.47
C LYS A 214 -21.44 -46.10 16.25
N ASP A 215 -20.47 -46.42 17.10
CA ASP A 215 -19.72 -45.42 17.86
C ASP A 215 -18.70 -44.65 16.99
N ASN A 216 -18.09 -45.32 16.00
CA ASN A 216 -17.11 -44.66 15.13
C ASN A 216 -17.73 -43.64 14.15
N THR A 217 -18.95 -43.87 13.66
CA THR A 217 -19.70 -42.88 12.87
C THR A 217 -20.07 -41.66 13.71
N ASN A 218 -20.53 -41.86 14.94
CA ASN A 218 -20.80 -40.77 15.88
C ASN A 218 -19.54 -39.97 16.22
N LYS A 219 -18.38 -40.64 16.40
CA LYS A 219 -17.12 -39.97 16.69
C LYS A 219 -16.60 -39.12 15.51
N LYS A 220 -16.75 -39.60 14.27
CA LYS A 220 -16.43 -38.82 13.05
C LYS A 220 -17.34 -37.59 12.91
N ALA A 221 -18.65 -37.74 13.12
CA ALA A 221 -19.59 -36.62 13.10
C ALA A 221 -19.27 -35.58 14.19
N MET A 222 -18.93 -36.04 15.40
CA MET A 222 -18.56 -35.16 16.51
C MET A 222 -17.23 -34.43 16.25
N ARG A 223 -16.23 -35.08 15.64
CA ARG A 223 -14.98 -34.44 15.20
C ARG A 223 -15.22 -33.38 14.13
N LYS A 224 -16.09 -33.62 13.15
CA LYS A 224 -16.47 -32.62 12.14
C LYS A 224 -17.15 -31.41 12.79
N LYS A 225 -18.14 -31.66 13.67
CA LYS A 225 -18.85 -30.60 14.40
C LYS A 225 -17.92 -29.78 15.31
N ARG A 226 -16.92 -30.42 15.93
CA ARG A 226 -15.90 -29.72 16.74
C ARG A 226 -14.99 -28.84 15.88
N ARG A 227 -14.62 -29.27 14.67
CA ARG A 227 -13.85 -28.45 13.72
C ARG A 227 -14.65 -27.25 13.22
N GLU A 228 -15.94 -27.45 12.91
CA GLU A 228 -16.83 -26.35 12.54
C GLU A 228 -17.00 -25.33 13.68
N ARG A 229 -17.17 -25.79 14.93
CA ARG A 229 -17.17 -24.90 16.10
C ARG A 229 -15.87 -24.13 16.26
N LEU A 230 -14.71 -24.79 16.14
CA LEU A 230 -13.41 -24.10 16.21
C LEU A 230 -13.24 -23.08 15.08
N TYR A 231 -13.75 -23.36 13.89
CA TYR A 231 -13.72 -22.42 12.78
C TYR A 231 -14.61 -21.21 13.05
N GLN A 232 -15.84 -21.44 13.55
CA GLN A 232 -16.76 -20.37 13.93
C GLN A 232 -16.19 -19.51 15.06
N ASN A 233 -15.62 -20.11 16.11
CA ASN A 233 -14.98 -19.36 17.19
C ASN A 233 -13.84 -18.47 16.68
N ARG A 234 -12.98 -18.96 15.76
CA ARG A 234 -11.93 -18.12 15.16
C ARG A 234 -12.48 -17.01 14.27
N LEU A 235 -13.63 -17.24 13.64
CA LEU A 235 -14.31 -16.23 12.86
C LEU A 235 -14.83 -15.13 13.79
N GLU A 236 -15.55 -15.53 14.84
CA GLU A 236 -16.05 -14.63 15.90
C GLU A 236 -14.93 -13.86 16.59
N GLU A 237 -13.81 -14.50 16.95
CA GLU A 237 -12.64 -13.81 17.51
C GLU A 237 -12.11 -12.71 16.57
N ARG A 238 -12.09 -12.96 15.25
CA ARG A 238 -11.68 -11.95 14.27
C ARG A 238 -12.70 -10.83 14.13
N THR A 239 -13.99 -11.15 14.15
CA THR A 239 -15.07 -10.14 14.09
C THR A 239 -15.04 -9.27 15.34
N ASN A 240 -14.88 -9.87 16.52
CA ASN A 240 -14.79 -9.15 17.78
C ASN A 240 -13.53 -8.29 17.86
N ALA A 241 -12.39 -8.78 17.38
CA ALA A 241 -11.16 -7.97 17.28
C ALA A 241 -11.31 -6.77 16.33
N GLN A 242 -12.10 -6.91 15.25
CA GLN A 242 -12.42 -5.79 14.36
C GLN A 242 -13.40 -4.80 15.01
N ILE A 243 -14.41 -5.28 15.73
CA ILE A 243 -15.37 -4.44 16.46
C ILE A 243 -14.65 -3.67 17.57
N SER A 244 -13.79 -4.32 18.36
CA SER A 244 -13.03 -3.65 19.40
C SER A 244 -12.10 -2.58 18.82
N LEU A 245 -11.48 -2.83 17.66
CA LEU A 245 -10.70 -1.83 16.93
C LEU A 245 -11.57 -0.61 16.58
N ILE A 246 -12.78 -0.83 16.04
CA ILE A 246 -13.72 0.25 15.71
C ILE A 246 -14.15 1.01 16.97
N GLU A 247 -14.55 0.33 18.04
CA GLU A 247 -14.97 0.98 19.29
C GLU A 247 -13.85 1.80 19.93
N THR A 248 -12.61 1.30 19.91
CA THR A 248 -11.45 2.08 20.36
C THR A 248 -11.18 3.30 19.49
N HIS A 249 -11.58 3.29 18.21
CA HIS A 249 -11.53 4.48 17.37
C HIS A 249 -12.67 5.45 17.70
N THR A 250 -13.90 4.96 17.91
CA THR A 250 -15.07 5.82 18.21
C THR A 250 -15.00 6.49 19.58
N GLN A 251 -14.55 5.79 20.63
CA GLN A 251 -14.44 6.37 21.99
C GLN A 251 -13.33 7.42 22.09
N ASN A 252 -12.30 7.32 21.26
CA ASN A 252 -11.26 8.34 21.19
C ASN A 252 -11.73 9.60 20.42
N GLU A 253 -12.81 9.52 19.64
CA GLU A 253 -13.42 10.68 18.98
C GLU A 253 -14.40 11.46 19.88
N GLU A 254 -15.04 10.81 20.87
CA GLU A 254 -16.01 11.46 21.78
C GLU A 254 -15.38 12.39 22.85
N HIS A 255 -14.06 12.32 23.05
CA HIS A 255 -13.35 13.19 24.01
C HIS A 255 -12.64 14.41 23.39
N LEU A 256 -12.86 14.67 22.10
CA LEU A 256 -12.40 15.91 21.47
C LEU A 256 -13.46 17.03 21.67
N PRO A 257 -13.08 18.20 22.21
CA PRO A 257 -14.01 19.29 22.45
C PRO A 257 -14.64 19.76 21.13
N ILE A 258 -15.98 19.78 21.13
CA ILE A 258 -16.84 20.20 20.03
C ILE A 258 -16.45 21.61 19.59
N THR A 259 -15.72 21.71 18.47
CA THR A 259 -15.66 22.93 17.65
C THR A 259 -15.95 22.58 16.20
N MET A 260 -17.21 22.86 15.83
CA MET A 260 -17.83 22.96 14.50
C MET A 260 -18.04 21.69 13.65
N PRO A 261 -19.19 21.63 12.93
CA PRO A 261 -19.61 20.46 12.17
C PRO A 261 -18.87 20.40 10.83
N LYS A 262 -17.97 19.43 10.67
CA LYS A 262 -17.58 18.98 9.32
C LYS A 262 -18.65 18.01 8.83
N LEU A 263 -19.31 18.37 7.74
CA LEU A 263 -20.07 17.46 6.89
C LEU A 263 -19.19 16.24 6.56
N ILE A 264 -19.49 15.11 7.20
CA ILE A 264 -18.93 13.82 6.84
C ILE A 264 -19.62 13.40 5.53
N GLN A 265 -19.00 13.74 4.41
CA GLN A 265 -19.24 12.97 3.20
C GLN A 265 -18.64 11.59 3.41
N VAL A 266 -19.50 10.59 3.58
CA VAL A 266 -19.12 9.18 3.56
C VAL A 266 -18.56 8.87 2.17
N LYS A 267 -17.25 8.99 2.02
CA LYS A 267 -16.55 8.61 0.80
C LYS A 267 -16.67 7.10 0.66
N ARG A 268 -17.55 6.66 -0.24
CA ARG A 268 -17.72 5.26 -0.65
C ARG A 268 -16.33 4.71 -1.00
N ILE A 269 -15.84 3.77 -0.21
CA ILE A 269 -14.59 3.06 -0.49
C ILE A 269 -14.88 2.13 -1.67
N GLU A 270 -14.64 2.63 -2.88
CA GLU A 270 -14.54 1.77 -4.06
C GLU A 270 -13.26 0.94 -3.90
N ARG A 271 -13.43 -0.30 -3.45
CA ARG A 271 -12.33 -1.28 -3.51
C ARG A 271 -12.02 -1.53 -4.98
N PRO A 272 -10.74 -1.52 -5.40
CA PRO A 272 -10.40 -2.02 -6.72
C PRO A 272 -10.84 -3.48 -6.81
N VAL A 273 -11.73 -3.77 -7.77
CA VAL A 273 -12.08 -5.15 -8.13
C VAL A 273 -10.82 -5.77 -8.70
N THR A 274 -10.06 -6.50 -7.88
CA THR A 274 -9.00 -7.37 -8.38
C THR A 274 -9.64 -8.37 -9.34
N PRO A 275 -9.10 -8.57 -10.56
CA PRO A 275 -9.67 -9.52 -11.50
C PRO A 275 -9.69 -10.90 -10.84
N PHE A 276 -10.90 -11.43 -10.69
CA PHE A 276 -11.14 -12.76 -10.17
C PHE A 276 -10.48 -13.74 -11.15
N LYS A 277 -9.29 -14.27 -10.84
CA LYS A 277 -8.72 -15.41 -11.55
C LYS A 277 -9.67 -16.59 -11.31
N SER A 278 -10.59 -16.82 -12.23
CA SER A 278 -11.59 -17.88 -12.13
C SER A 278 -10.88 -19.22 -12.07
N ARG A 279 -11.06 -19.95 -10.97
CA ARG A 279 -10.66 -21.36 -10.82
C ARG A 279 -11.55 -22.33 -11.60
N PHE A 280 -12.52 -21.82 -12.36
CA PHE A 280 -13.48 -22.64 -13.08
C PHE A 280 -12.89 -23.10 -14.41
N THR A 281 -12.99 -24.41 -14.64
CA THR A 281 -12.74 -25.01 -15.95
C THR A 281 -13.74 -24.49 -16.98
N LYS A 282 -13.39 -24.50 -18.27
CA LYS A 282 -14.30 -24.03 -19.34
C LYS A 282 -15.69 -24.68 -19.28
N ARG A 283 -15.77 -25.95 -18.86
CA ARG A 283 -17.04 -26.68 -18.67
C ARG A 283 -17.89 -26.09 -17.53
N GLU A 284 -17.28 -25.69 -16.43
CA GLU A 284 -18.00 -25.08 -15.30
C GLU A 284 -18.49 -23.68 -15.67
N GLN A 285 -17.72 -22.92 -16.46
CA GLN A 285 -18.16 -21.62 -16.97
C GLN A 285 -19.37 -21.75 -17.90
N GLN A 286 -19.37 -22.76 -18.79
CA GLN A 286 -20.51 -23.05 -19.67
C GLN A 286 -21.74 -23.53 -18.88
N ALA A 287 -21.56 -24.36 -17.86
CA ALA A 287 -22.65 -24.82 -17.01
C ALA A 287 -23.28 -23.66 -16.23
N ILE A 288 -22.49 -22.73 -15.70
CA ILE A 288 -22.98 -21.54 -14.99
C ILE A 288 -23.75 -20.62 -15.95
N LEU A 289 -23.25 -20.40 -17.17
CA LEU A 289 -23.94 -19.59 -18.18
C LEU A 289 -25.28 -20.22 -18.59
N ALA A 290 -25.32 -21.53 -18.85
CA ALA A 290 -26.56 -22.24 -19.15
C ALA A 290 -27.55 -22.19 -17.98
N GLN A 291 -27.07 -22.23 -16.74
CA GLN A 291 -27.91 -22.11 -15.54
C GLN A 291 -28.51 -20.69 -15.43
N ILE A 292 -27.72 -19.65 -15.71
CA ILE A 292 -28.17 -18.25 -15.67
C ILE A 292 -29.23 -18.00 -16.75
N GLU A 293 -29.00 -18.47 -17.98
CA GLU A 293 -29.95 -18.34 -19.10
C GLU A 293 -31.28 -19.05 -18.80
N LYS A 294 -31.21 -20.22 -18.16
CA LYS A 294 -32.40 -20.96 -17.70
C LYS A 294 -33.14 -20.27 -16.55
N THR A 295 -32.44 -19.47 -15.74
CA THR A 295 -33.02 -18.80 -14.57
C THR A 295 -33.65 -17.45 -14.92
N PHE A 296 -33.20 -16.80 -15.99
CA PHE A 296 -33.67 -15.46 -16.40
C PHE A 296 -34.04 -15.39 -17.89
N PRO A 297 -35.02 -16.19 -18.36
CA PRO A 297 -35.36 -16.25 -19.79
C PRO A 297 -35.87 -14.91 -20.36
N GLU A 298 -36.55 -14.10 -19.54
CA GLU A 298 -37.16 -12.84 -19.97
C GLU A 298 -36.15 -11.70 -20.19
N GLN A 299 -34.93 -11.79 -19.62
CA GLN A 299 -33.90 -10.76 -19.80
C GLN A 299 -33.01 -10.99 -21.04
N TYR A 300 -33.01 -12.21 -21.59
CA TYR A 300 -32.16 -12.59 -22.74
C TYR A 300 -32.95 -13.05 -23.96
N GLY A 301 -34.28 -13.13 -23.85
CA GLY A 301 -35.20 -13.45 -24.93
C GLY A 301 -35.31 -12.35 -25.98
N ASN A 302 -34.30 -12.21 -26.83
CA ASN A 302 -34.39 -11.81 -28.25
C ASN A 302 -33.04 -11.52 -28.93
N SER A 303 -31.92 -11.99 -28.38
CA SER A 303 -30.65 -11.95 -29.11
C SER A 303 -30.19 -13.36 -29.45
N GLY A 304 -30.66 -13.88 -30.59
CA GLY A 304 -30.11 -15.08 -31.25
C GLY A 304 -28.68 -14.88 -31.78
N LEU A 305 -27.82 -14.22 -31.00
CA LEU A 305 -26.48 -13.76 -31.37
C LEU A 305 -25.36 -14.37 -30.51
N LEU A 306 -25.71 -15.21 -29.54
CA LEU A 306 -24.74 -15.93 -28.70
C LEU A 306 -24.50 -17.39 -29.13
N SER A 307 -25.33 -17.94 -30.02
CA SER A 307 -25.19 -19.31 -30.55
C SER A 307 -24.46 -19.40 -31.90
N GLN A 308 -24.11 -18.26 -32.53
CA GLN A 308 -23.41 -18.23 -33.83
C GLN A 308 -21.94 -17.79 -33.76
N ALA A 309 -21.42 -17.47 -32.57
CA ALA A 309 -19.99 -17.27 -32.41
C ALA A 309 -19.34 -18.57 -31.92
N ILE A 310 -18.46 -19.12 -32.76
CA ILE A 310 -17.53 -20.25 -32.55
C ILE A 310 -17.97 -21.53 -33.26
N GLU A 311 -17.67 -21.60 -34.57
CA GLU A 311 -17.29 -22.87 -35.19
C GLU A 311 -15.87 -23.24 -34.72
N PRO A 312 -15.64 -24.46 -34.20
CA PRO A 312 -14.37 -24.84 -33.64
C PRO A 312 -13.53 -25.64 -34.65
N GLU A 313 -13.10 -25.04 -35.77
CA GLU A 313 -12.16 -25.77 -36.65
C GLU A 313 -11.12 -24.94 -37.42
N GLN A 314 -11.06 -23.61 -37.27
CA GLN A 314 -10.04 -22.80 -37.98
C GLN A 314 -9.14 -21.90 -37.12
N VAL A 315 -9.02 -22.17 -35.81
CA VAL A 315 -8.11 -21.40 -34.92
C VAL A 315 -7.20 -22.33 -34.11
N SER A 316 -6.47 -23.23 -34.78
CA SER A 316 -5.40 -24.02 -34.14
C SER A 316 -3.99 -23.50 -34.42
N HIS A 317 -3.83 -22.47 -35.26
CA HIS A 317 -2.55 -21.81 -35.47
C HIS A 317 -2.71 -20.29 -35.48
N ARG A 318 -2.01 -19.63 -34.55
CA ARG A 318 -1.98 -18.19 -34.24
C ARG A 318 -2.97 -17.79 -33.15
N PHE A 319 -2.49 -16.93 -32.25
CA PHE A 319 -3.16 -16.38 -31.04
C PHE A 319 -2.97 -17.19 -29.74
N GLY A 320 -1.71 -17.24 -29.29
CA GLY A 320 -1.45 -17.15 -27.86
C GLY A 320 -1.52 -15.68 -27.46
N ASP A 321 -2.53 -15.29 -26.68
CA ASP A 321 -2.42 -14.29 -25.60
C ASP A 321 -3.80 -13.97 -25.00
N ASN A 322 -4.01 -14.38 -23.76
CA ASN A 322 -5.22 -14.19 -22.95
C ASN A 322 -5.49 -12.72 -22.54
N GLY A 323 -4.75 -11.75 -23.09
CA GLY A 323 -4.83 -10.34 -22.70
C GLY A 323 -5.88 -9.52 -23.43
N ARG A 324 -6.27 -9.89 -24.67
CA ARG A 324 -7.16 -9.05 -25.49
C ARG A 324 -8.66 -9.25 -25.23
N ALA A 325 -9.10 -10.46 -24.88
CA ALA A 325 -10.50 -10.71 -24.55
C ALA A 325 -10.93 -9.96 -23.26
N ALA A 326 -10.04 -9.87 -22.27
CA ALA A 326 -10.27 -9.09 -21.06
C ALA A 326 -10.36 -7.58 -21.35
N LYS A 327 -9.54 -7.06 -22.28
CA LYS A 327 -9.56 -5.65 -22.69
C LYS A 327 -10.84 -5.27 -23.44
N LEU A 328 -11.36 -6.16 -24.29
CA LEU A 328 -12.62 -5.95 -25.01
C LEU A 328 -13.84 -5.97 -24.06
N LEU A 329 -13.82 -6.83 -23.05
CA LEU A 329 -14.85 -6.85 -22.00
C LEU A 329 -14.81 -5.59 -21.13
N GLU A 330 -13.62 -5.06 -20.82
CA GLU A 330 -13.45 -3.82 -20.07
C GLU A 330 -13.92 -2.58 -20.86
N GLU A 331 -13.66 -2.52 -22.16
CA GLU A 331 -14.16 -1.44 -23.03
C GLU A 331 -15.68 -1.49 -23.23
N GLN A 332 -16.26 -2.68 -23.34
CA GLN A 332 -17.72 -2.87 -23.40
C GLN A 332 -18.40 -2.44 -22.08
N PHE A 333 -17.75 -2.69 -20.93
CA PHE A 333 -18.24 -2.24 -19.63
C PHE A 333 -18.13 -0.70 -19.46
N LYS A 334 -17.03 -0.09 -19.91
CA LYS A 334 -16.84 1.37 -19.86
C LYS A 334 -17.82 2.14 -20.76
N LYS A 335 -18.26 1.55 -21.88
CA LYS A 335 -19.29 2.16 -22.74
C LYS A 335 -20.72 2.08 -22.18
N ARG A 336 -20.97 1.32 -21.12
CA ARG A 336 -22.31 1.18 -20.50
C ARG A 336 -22.48 1.91 -19.17
N VAL A 337 -21.46 2.62 -18.70
CA VAL A 337 -21.56 3.46 -17.49
C VAL A 337 -21.64 4.93 -17.92
N VAL A 338 -22.90 5.38 -18.03
CA VAL A 338 -23.38 6.77 -17.90
C VAL A 338 -22.93 7.79 -18.97
N ALA A 339 -23.85 8.08 -19.89
CA ALA A 339 -23.89 9.37 -20.58
C ALA A 339 -24.38 10.46 -19.60
N PRO A 340 -23.77 11.67 -19.59
CA PRO A 340 -24.17 12.73 -18.67
C PRO A 340 -25.39 13.48 -19.22
N GLY A 341 -26.48 13.48 -18.46
CA GLY A 341 -27.61 14.39 -18.66
C GLY A 341 -28.93 13.70 -18.93
N GLU A 342 -29.55 13.14 -17.89
CA GLU A 342 -31.01 12.94 -17.83
C GLU A 342 -31.43 13.02 -16.35
N THR A 343 -32.35 13.93 -16.06
CA THR A 343 -33.00 14.12 -14.76
C THR A 343 -34.33 13.37 -14.73
N TYR A 344 -34.52 12.47 -13.78
CA TYR A 344 -35.83 11.98 -13.31
C TYR A 344 -35.73 11.80 -11.77
N SER A 345 -36.46 12.62 -11.00
CA SER A 345 -37.81 12.39 -10.46
C SER A 345 -37.83 11.39 -9.31
N ASN A 346 -38.11 11.92 -8.11
CA ASN A 346 -38.44 11.19 -6.89
C ASN A 346 -39.61 10.22 -7.14
N GLU A 347 -39.46 8.95 -6.74
CA GLU A 347 -40.51 8.14 -6.10
C GLU A 347 -39.95 6.79 -5.59
N ASP A 348 -39.94 6.68 -4.26
CA ASP A 348 -40.02 5.51 -3.37
C ASP A 348 -39.60 4.10 -3.83
N LYS A 349 -38.68 3.47 -3.05
CA LYS A 349 -38.89 2.13 -2.46
C LYS A 349 -37.84 1.57 -1.48
N GLU A 350 -36.76 2.27 -1.11
CA GLU A 350 -35.71 1.65 -0.26
C GLU A 350 -35.69 2.05 1.24
N ILE A 351 -36.57 2.94 1.69
CA ILE A 351 -36.55 3.39 3.10
C ILE A 351 -37.25 2.39 4.06
N ASN A 352 -38.03 1.43 3.55
CA ASN A 352 -38.86 0.56 4.41
C ASN A 352 -38.18 -0.73 4.94
N VAL A 353 -36.94 -1.01 4.54
CA VAL A 353 -36.23 -2.22 5.02
C VAL A 353 -35.47 -1.93 6.33
N PHE A 354 -34.90 -0.74 6.49
CA PHE A 354 -34.14 -0.38 7.69
C PHE A 354 -35.03 -0.06 8.90
N ALA A 355 -36.21 0.52 8.69
CA ALA A 355 -37.17 0.77 9.77
C ALA A 355 -37.71 -0.53 10.41
N ASN A 356 -37.89 -1.59 9.61
CA ASN A 356 -38.39 -2.88 10.10
C ASN A 356 -37.35 -3.68 10.91
N ILE A 357 -36.05 -3.50 10.64
CA ILE A 357 -34.98 -4.16 11.41
C ILE A 357 -34.75 -3.48 12.76
N SER A 358 -34.86 -2.14 12.82
CA SER A 358 -34.80 -1.37 14.05
C SER A 358 -35.92 -1.77 15.03
N ASN A 359 -37.17 -1.82 14.54
CA ASN A 359 -38.33 -2.15 15.36
C ASN A 359 -38.34 -3.61 15.84
N SER A 360 -37.69 -4.53 15.12
CA SER A 360 -37.53 -5.94 15.52
C SER A 360 -36.59 -6.11 16.72
N LYS A 361 -35.51 -5.32 16.78
CA LYS A 361 -34.56 -5.36 17.91
C LYS A 361 -35.15 -4.72 19.17
N GLU A 362 -35.90 -3.64 19.03
CA GLU A 362 -36.55 -2.98 20.17
C GLU A 362 -37.65 -3.83 20.81
N ARG A 363 -38.44 -4.57 20.00
CA ARG A 363 -39.44 -5.52 20.51
C ARG A 363 -38.81 -6.66 21.31
N LYS A 364 -37.70 -7.25 20.82
CA LYS A 364 -36.99 -8.33 21.52
C LYS A 364 -36.34 -7.86 22.82
N ALA A 365 -35.86 -6.62 22.87
CA ALA A 365 -35.30 -6.02 24.09
C ALA A 365 -36.37 -5.76 25.16
N ARG A 366 -37.60 -5.37 24.77
CA ARG A 366 -38.73 -5.18 25.69
C ARG A 366 -39.30 -6.51 26.22
N GLU A 367 -39.37 -7.54 25.39
CA GLU A 367 -39.79 -8.89 25.83
C GLU A 367 -38.79 -9.54 26.79
N GLN A 368 -37.49 -9.25 26.67
CA GLN A 368 -36.50 -9.74 27.63
C GLN A 368 -36.56 -8.98 28.96
N LYS A 369 -36.82 -7.66 28.96
CA LYS A 369 -36.96 -6.89 30.22
C LYS A 369 -38.22 -7.26 31.02
N GLY A 370 -39.30 -7.67 30.36
CA GLY A 370 -40.53 -8.12 31.03
C GLY A 370 -40.49 -9.53 31.62
N LYS A 371 -39.39 -10.29 31.45
CA LYS A 371 -39.20 -11.63 32.05
C LYS A 371 -38.33 -11.63 33.32
N TRP A 372 -37.76 -10.48 33.67
CA TRP A 372 -36.90 -10.29 34.84
C TRP A 372 -37.49 -9.31 35.87
N ALA A 373 -38.76 -8.95 35.69
CA ALA A 373 -39.63 -8.30 36.67
C ALA A 373 -40.85 -9.20 36.84
#